data_AF-A0A2Z4Y6E7-F1
#
_entry.id   AF-A0A2Z4Y6E7-F1
#
_cell.length_a   1.000
_cell.length_b   1.000
_cell.length_c   1.000
_cell.angle_alpha   90.00
_cell.angle_beta   90.00
_cell.angle_gamma   90.00
#
_symmetry.space_group_name_H-M   'P 1'
#
loop_
_entity.id
_entity.type
_entity.pdbx_description
1 polymer ?
#
loop_
_entity_poly.entity_id
_entity_poly.type
_entity_poly.pdbx_seq_one_letter_code
_entity_poly.pdbx_strand_id
1 'polypeptide(L)'
;MLEVMLQDTNPSAHSETSLSGSGTSDASGVPPSNLPETAQGLRRDLIAARVILGAALVGLVLVLGDKRADAILSKLAWCLILWFVGLKLWPERSAASSHATLEGEIGVTPRVGVYKWWEILKERFWSSDKRRSVVVFVATTAMGMGLAIAGGAPIREAIAGWLRYGIWLLWPCAVYAFFTWVSSSARGDSSPTGCSAPEGPPIVETQRGLRFLRFSGCALAMYAVLVYLACFRSPYPRTAWKLFAYELAPLVALYFFAIEVFPKTLTHRALVRYLRRVLVGVALILGISVLAMAAVGTLHRLGLLPSTVYGYDGWIRVEPQNPSAAPHLQFPFTHHNRASFYAMSAMFLLTALGATLIGLRLYIWGSALLAFVALIYGLTRGALIGAAIGVATLWLGAISYWRGKAVWTVALLLLLGAAGWGLLPQSGRERLRDALELKAYRPGTETSVGARLLIQSATIAAVGQRPILGWGYGYEVFERVSANLFPEMKRTTEGMSHSHNQWLEIAFESGVVSAGAFFAFVFFRIAVLGMALRATRGAVFVTVLTFLALELAIQIYGLTNYTLRRNLAYYTYAIWIASHIVAWSALSQREKRATETQPPAL
;
A
#
# COMPACT_ATOMS: atom_id res chain seq x y z
N MET A 1 1.84 -10.98 1.86
CA MET A 1 0.73 -10.49 2.70
C MET A 1 0.79 -11.10 4.10
N LEU A 2 0.64 -12.43 4.25
CA LEU A 2 0.82 -13.11 5.54
C LEU A 2 2.22 -12.94 6.15
N GLU A 3 3.29 -13.00 5.34
CA GLU A 3 4.66 -12.80 5.86
C GLU A 3 4.96 -11.35 6.24
N VAL A 4 4.30 -10.38 5.59
CA VAL A 4 4.31 -8.97 5.99
C VAL A 4 3.56 -8.76 7.32
N MET A 5 2.55 -9.59 7.60
CA MET A 5 1.91 -9.64 8.92
C MET A 5 2.81 -10.29 9.99
N LEU A 6 3.85 -11.05 9.57
CA LEU A 6 4.85 -11.67 10.44
C LEU A 6 6.09 -10.78 10.69
N GLN A 7 6.42 -9.85 9.79
CA GLN A 7 7.61 -8.99 9.92
C GLN A 7 7.50 -7.91 11.03
N ASP A 8 6.29 -7.49 11.39
CA ASP A 8 6.07 -6.43 12.41
C ASP A 8 6.06 -6.95 13.87
N THR A 9 6.36 -8.23 14.14
CA THR A 9 6.31 -8.83 15.49
C THR A 9 7.69 -9.02 16.15
N ASN A 10 8.69 -8.21 15.76
CA ASN A 10 10.00 -8.20 16.43
C ASN A 10 10.27 -6.85 17.11
N PRO A 11 9.82 -6.66 18.37
CA PRO A 11 9.87 -5.37 19.05
C PRO A 11 11.21 -5.11 19.79
N SER A 12 12.18 -6.04 19.73
CA SER A 12 13.40 -5.98 20.56
C SER A 12 14.47 -5.00 20.07
N ALA A 13 14.23 -4.20 19.03
CA ALA A 13 15.24 -3.25 18.52
C ALA A 13 15.03 -1.78 18.92
N HIS A 14 13.94 -1.43 19.62
CA HIS A 14 13.53 -0.02 19.76
C HIS A 14 13.17 0.45 21.19
N SER A 15 13.65 -0.22 22.24
CA SER A 15 13.41 0.23 23.63
C SER A 15 14.67 0.62 24.44
N GLU A 16 15.88 0.52 23.88
CA GLU A 16 17.08 1.01 24.57
C GLU A 16 17.38 2.46 24.19
N THR A 17 16.79 3.40 24.93
CA THR A 17 17.35 4.73 25.25
C THR A 17 16.45 5.39 26.29
N SER A 18 16.35 4.78 27.47
CA SER A 18 15.91 5.49 28.67
C SER A 18 17.08 6.27 29.25
N LEU A 19 16.79 7.52 29.56
CA LEU A 19 17.69 8.51 30.13
C LEU A 19 18.28 8.04 31.46
N SER A 20 19.61 8.11 31.57
CA SER A 20 20.32 8.10 32.85
C SER A 20 20.05 9.41 33.59
N GLY A 21 18.98 9.46 34.37
CA GLY A 21 18.73 10.48 35.38
C GLY A 21 18.96 9.87 36.75
N SER A 22 20.03 10.29 37.44
CA SER A 22 20.31 9.92 38.82
C SER A 22 19.23 10.50 39.74
N GLY A 23 18.33 9.64 40.21
CA GLY A 23 17.36 9.94 41.25
C GLY A 23 17.13 8.67 42.06
N THR A 24 17.77 8.60 43.21
CA THR A 24 17.60 7.55 44.21
C THR A 24 16.19 7.58 44.79
N SER A 25 15.37 6.58 44.48
CA SER A 25 14.27 6.17 45.36
C SER A 25 13.88 4.72 45.05
N ASP A 26 13.97 3.89 46.07
CA ASP A 26 13.69 2.46 46.07
C ASP A 26 12.29 2.13 45.53
N ALA A 27 12.26 1.45 44.37
CA ALA A 27 11.12 0.67 43.93
C ALA A 27 11.67 -0.60 43.28
N SER A 28 11.27 -1.75 43.82
CA SER A 28 11.68 -3.09 43.42
C SER A 28 11.30 -3.40 41.96
N GLY A 29 12.24 -3.14 41.06
CA GLY A 29 12.16 -3.53 39.66
C GLY A 29 12.40 -5.03 39.48
N VAL A 30 11.38 -5.74 39.03
CA VAL A 30 11.54 -7.10 38.49
C VAL A 30 12.27 -6.99 37.14
N PRO A 31 13.41 -7.67 36.93
CA PRO A 31 14.14 -7.60 35.68
C PRO A 31 13.33 -8.23 34.52
N PRO A 32 13.42 -7.71 33.27
CA PRO A 32 12.63 -8.20 32.13
C PRO A 32 13.01 -9.60 31.61
N SER A 33 13.87 -10.36 32.30
CA SER A 33 14.43 -11.61 31.78
C SER A 33 13.60 -12.87 32.07
N ASN A 34 12.53 -12.78 32.86
CA ASN A 34 11.76 -13.95 33.30
C ASN A 34 10.33 -13.94 32.73
N LEU A 35 10.21 -14.00 31.40
CA LEU A 35 8.95 -14.46 30.82
C LEU A 35 8.82 -15.96 31.12
N PRO A 36 7.71 -16.43 31.72
CA PRO A 36 7.53 -17.86 31.97
C PRO A 36 7.65 -18.63 30.66
N GLU A 37 8.30 -19.80 30.69
CA GLU A 37 8.54 -20.65 29.50
C GLU A 37 7.26 -20.89 28.66
N THR A 38 6.10 -20.87 29.31
CA THR A 38 4.77 -20.96 28.69
C THR A 38 4.47 -19.82 27.70
N ALA A 39 4.91 -18.59 27.97
CA ALA A 39 4.76 -17.45 27.06
C ALA A 39 5.71 -17.54 25.85
N GLN A 40 6.90 -18.11 26.04
CA GLN A 40 7.83 -18.39 24.94
C GLN A 40 7.36 -19.55 24.06
N GLY A 41 6.78 -20.59 24.66
CA GLY A 41 6.13 -21.71 23.96
C GLY A 41 4.96 -21.23 23.09
N LEU A 42 4.05 -20.45 23.67
CA LEU A 42 2.90 -19.89 22.95
C LEU A 42 3.33 -19.01 21.77
N ARG A 43 4.43 -18.26 21.91
CA ARG A 43 5.01 -17.45 20.82
C ARG A 43 5.54 -18.32 19.67
N ARG A 44 6.23 -19.43 19.98
CA ARG A 44 6.73 -20.39 18.98
C ARG A 44 5.59 -21.08 18.25
N ASP A 45 4.55 -21.49 18.97
CA ASP A 45 3.37 -22.15 18.41
C ASP A 45 2.56 -21.21 17.52
N LEU A 46 2.45 -19.93 17.88
CA LEU A 46 1.80 -18.92 17.04
C LEU A 46 2.57 -18.64 15.75
N ILE A 47 3.90 -18.60 15.80
CA ILE A 47 4.73 -18.44 14.60
C ILE A 47 4.58 -19.66 13.70
N ALA A 48 4.61 -20.88 14.27
CA ALA A 48 4.42 -22.12 13.53
C ALA A 48 3.03 -22.18 12.86
N ALA A 49 1.95 -21.85 13.59
CA ALA A 49 0.59 -21.81 13.05
C ALA A 49 0.44 -20.80 11.90
N ARG A 50 1.10 -19.63 12.00
CA ARG A 50 1.09 -18.61 10.94
C ARG A 50 1.87 -19.04 9.69
N VAL A 51 2.99 -19.75 9.86
CA VAL A 51 3.77 -20.33 8.76
C VAL A 51 2.99 -21.45 8.06
N ILE A 52 2.36 -22.34 8.83
CA ILE A 52 1.55 -23.45 8.30
C ILE A 52 0.34 -22.91 7.52
N LEU A 53 -0.35 -21.88 8.04
CA LEU A 53 -1.46 -21.24 7.34
C LEU A 53 -1.02 -20.52 6.06
N GLY A 54 0.14 -19.86 6.09
CA GLY A 54 0.73 -19.22 4.90
C GLY A 54 1.10 -20.24 3.82
N ALA A 55 1.74 -21.35 4.21
CA ALA A 55 2.09 -22.44 3.30
C ALA A 55 0.86 -23.14 2.72
N ALA A 56 -0.18 -23.36 3.53
CA ALA A 56 -1.44 -23.94 3.09
C ALA A 56 -2.18 -23.04 2.09
N LEU A 57 -2.18 -21.71 2.30
CA LEU A 57 -2.81 -20.75 1.38
C LEU A 57 -2.03 -20.61 0.06
N VAL A 58 -0.69 -20.63 0.10
CA VAL A 58 0.14 -20.67 -1.11
C VAL A 58 -0.08 -21.98 -1.86
N GLY A 59 -0.12 -23.11 -1.15
CA GLY A 59 -0.47 -24.42 -1.70
C GLY A 59 -1.84 -24.43 -2.37
N LEU A 60 -2.86 -23.82 -1.75
CA LEU A 60 -4.20 -23.70 -2.31
C LEU A 60 -4.22 -22.85 -3.59
N VAL A 61 -3.47 -21.74 -3.62
CA VAL A 61 -3.36 -20.88 -4.82
C VAL A 61 -2.63 -21.60 -5.97
N LEU A 62 -1.62 -22.42 -5.65
CA LEU A 62 -0.88 -23.22 -6.63
C LEU A 62 -1.69 -24.42 -7.14
N VAL A 63 -2.44 -25.10 -6.27
CA VAL A 63 -3.29 -26.26 -6.61
C VAL A 63 -4.50 -25.86 -7.46
N LEU A 64 -4.98 -24.62 -7.35
CA LEU A 64 -6.06 -24.07 -8.19
C LEU A 64 -5.55 -23.51 -9.55
N GLY A 65 -4.27 -23.68 -9.87
CA GLY A 65 -3.62 -23.29 -11.13
C GLY A 65 -3.94 -24.20 -12.33
N ASP A 66 -3.96 -23.62 -13.54
CA ASP A 66 -4.12 -24.33 -14.82
C ASP A 66 -2.73 -24.64 -15.39
N LYS A 67 -2.46 -25.90 -15.76
CA LYS A 67 -1.13 -26.45 -16.16
C LYS A 67 -0.39 -25.66 -17.24
N ARG A 68 -1.06 -24.74 -17.96
CA ARG A 68 -0.49 -23.94 -19.06
C ARG A 68 -0.09 -22.50 -18.68
N ALA A 69 -0.58 -21.95 -17.57
CA ALA A 69 -0.15 -20.62 -17.09
C ALA A 69 1.17 -20.66 -16.29
N ASP A 70 1.65 -21.88 -16.01
CA ASP A 70 2.62 -22.16 -14.96
C ASP A 70 4.06 -21.74 -15.28
N ALA A 71 4.49 -21.69 -16.54
CA ALA A 71 5.90 -21.43 -16.83
C ALA A 71 6.35 -20.00 -16.51
N ILE A 72 5.51 -18.99 -16.77
CA ILE A 72 5.85 -17.58 -16.52
C ILE A 72 5.57 -17.22 -15.06
N LEU A 73 4.46 -17.70 -14.51
CA LEU A 73 4.06 -17.47 -13.12
C LEU A 73 4.96 -18.20 -12.12
N SER A 74 5.37 -19.44 -12.41
CA SER A 74 6.37 -20.16 -11.61
C SER A 74 7.70 -19.40 -11.64
N LYS A 75 8.15 -18.91 -12.80
CA LYS A 75 9.37 -18.09 -12.90
C LYS A 75 9.26 -16.77 -12.11
N LEU A 76 8.11 -16.10 -12.14
CA LEU A 76 7.87 -14.87 -11.35
C LEU A 76 7.82 -15.14 -9.85
N ALA A 77 7.16 -16.22 -9.43
CA ALA A 77 7.14 -16.66 -8.05
C ALA A 77 8.56 -17.00 -7.58
N TRP A 78 9.35 -17.70 -8.39
CA TRP A 78 10.76 -17.98 -8.10
C TRP A 78 11.61 -16.71 -8.04
N CYS A 79 11.44 -15.73 -8.93
CA CYS A 79 12.17 -14.46 -8.86
C CYS A 79 11.84 -13.68 -7.57
N LEU A 80 10.58 -13.64 -7.16
CA LEU A 80 10.18 -13.01 -5.90
C LEU A 80 10.73 -13.78 -4.69
N ILE A 81 10.59 -15.11 -4.67
CA ILE A 81 11.14 -15.97 -3.61
C ILE A 81 12.67 -15.81 -3.50
N LEU A 82 13.40 -15.84 -4.62
CA LEU A 82 14.86 -15.69 -4.63
C LEU A 82 15.30 -14.29 -4.19
N TRP A 83 14.56 -13.24 -4.57
CA TRP A 83 14.81 -11.88 -4.09
C TRP A 83 14.62 -11.77 -2.58
N PHE A 84 13.55 -12.36 -2.03
CA PHE A 84 13.26 -12.35 -0.59
C PHE A 84 14.22 -13.24 0.23
N VAL A 85 14.59 -14.43 -0.28
CA VAL A 85 15.55 -15.34 0.36
C VAL A 85 16.96 -14.73 0.37
N GLY A 86 17.37 -14.07 -0.71
CA GLY A 86 18.64 -13.35 -0.77
C GLY A 86 18.75 -12.20 0.24
N LEU A 87 17.63 -11.54 0.57
CA LEU A 87 17.58 -10.49 1.60
C LEU A 87 17.65 -11.03 3.03
N LYS A 88 17.13 -12.24 3.28
CA LYS A 88 17.05 -12.83 4.63
C LYS A 88 18.30 -13.63 5.04
N LEU A 89 19.06 -14.15 4.07
CA LEU A 89 20.27 -14.94 4.32
C LEU A 89 21.53 -14.08 4.51
N TRP A 90 21.44 -12.75 4.47
CA TRP A 90 22.57 -11.87 4.75
C TRP A 90 22.63 -11.55 6.24
N PRO A 91 23.66 -11.98 7.00
CA PRO A 91 23.74 -11.72 8.43
C PRO A 91 23.97 -10.22 8.68
N GLU A 92 23.13 -9.61 9.52
CA GLU A 92 23.50 -8.36 10.20
C GLU A 92 24.69 -8.67 11.12
N ARG A 93 25.93 -8.45 10.66
CA ARG A 93 27.07 -8.34 11.57
C ARG A 93 26.87 -7.07 12.39
N SER A 94 26.31 -7.22 13.58
CA SER A 94 26.32 -6.18 14.60
C SER A 94 27.77 -5.80 14.91
N ALA A 95 28.04 -4.50 14.99
CA ALA A 95 29.35 -3.92 15.24
C ALA A 95 29.83 -4.09 16.70
N ALA A 96 29.47 -5.19 17.37
CA ALA A 96 29.72 -5.42 18.79
C ALA A 96 30.85 -6.43 19.09
N SER A 97 31.57 -6.93 18.08
CA SER A 97 32.74 -7.80 18.30
C SER A 97 33.98 -7.32 17.55
N SER A 98 34.47 -6.13 17.88
CA SER A 98 35.88 -5.81 17.69
C SER A 98 36.67 -6.57 18.75
N HIS A 99 37.06 -7.82 18.46
CA HIS A 99 38.18 -8.61 19.03
C HIS A 99 37.87 -10.11 18.94
N ALA A 100 37.89 -10.66 17.73
CA ALA A 100 38.15 -12.09 17.52
C ALA A 100 38.63 -12.28 16.07
N THR A 101 39.94 -12.19 15.87
CA THR A 101 40.61 -12.73 14.70
C THR A 101 40.67 -14.25 14.86
N LEU A 102 39.93 -14.98 14.03
CA LEU A 102 40.27 -16.34 13.63
C LEU A 102 39.73 -16.55 12.22
N GLU A 103 40.61 -16.25 11.27
CA GLU A 103 40.57 -16.72 9.89
C GLU A 103 40.75 -18.24 9.91
N GLY A 104 39.78 -18.96 9.35
CA GLY A 104 39.88 -20.41 9.20
C GLY A 104 38.58 -20.97 8.63
N GLU A 105 38.65 -21.45 7.39
CA GLU A 105 37.69 -22.37 6.76
C GLU A 105 36.28 -21.81 6.47
N ILE A 106 36.18 -21.08 5.36
CA ILE A 106 35.34 -21.39 4.18
C ILE A 106 35.64 -20.27 3.18
N GLY A 107 36.49 -20.57 2.20
CA GLY A 107 36.86 -19.66 1.11
C GLY A 107 35.71 -19.48 0.12
N VAL A 108 34.66 -18.78 0.52
CA VAL A 108 33.67 -18.21 -0.41
C VAL A 108 33.70 -16.71 -0.23
N THR A 109 34.53 -16.03 -1.02
CA THR A 109 34.42 -14.58 -1.14
C THR A 109 33.07 -14.25 -1.79
N PRO A 110 32.27 -13.31 -1.24
CA PRO A 110 30.93 -12.97 -1.75
C PRO A 110 30.92 -12.57 -3.24
N ARG A 111 32.05 -12.11 -3.76
CA ARG A 111 32.23 -11.73 -5.17
C ARG A 111 32.04 -12.89 -6.15
N VAL A 112 32.41 -14.12 -5.79
CA VAL A 112 32.33 -15.29 -6.69
C VAL A 112 30.89 -15.76 -6.88
N GLY A 113 30.05 -15.65 -5.83
CA GLY A 113 28.62 -15.99 -5.93
C GLY A 113 27.86 -15.07 -6.87
N VAL A 114 28.08 -13.75 -6.78
CA VAL A 114 27.33 -12.75 -7.55
C VAL A 114 27.64 -12.79 -9.05
N TYR A 115 28.91 -12.97 -9.42
CA TYR A 115 29.30 -13.10 -10.83
C TYR A 115 28.66 -14.34 -11.47
N LYS A 116 28.59 -15.45 -10.74
CA LYS A 116 27.95 -16.69 -11.19
C LYS A 116 26.44 -16.53 -11.36
N TRP A 117 25.77 -15.81 -10.44
CA TRP A 117 24.35 -15.45 -10.58
C TRP A 117 24.07 -14.53 -11.78
N TRP A 118 24.97 -13.58 -12.04
CA TRP A 118 24.88 -12.69 -13.21
C TRP A 118 25.00 -13.46 -14.52
N GLU A 119 25.97 -14.38 -14.65
CA GLU A 119 26.12 -15.19 -15.86
C GLU A 119 24.92 -16.15 -16.06
N ILE A 120 24.34 -16.73 -15.00
CA ILE A 120 23.10 -17.54 -15.09
C ILE A 120 21.91 -16.70 -15.60
N LEU A 121 21.77 -15.47 -15.12
CA LEU A 121 20.70 -14.56 -15.58
C LEU A 121 20.94 -14.11 -17.02
N LYS A 122 22.18 -13.82 -17.38
CA LYS A 122 22.59 -13.43 -18.73
C LYS A 122 22.35 -14.57 -19.73
N GLU A 123 22.78 -15.79 -19.45
CA GLU A 123 22.53 -16.96 -20.31
C GLU A 123 21.03 -17.26 -20.47
N ARG A 124 20.25 -17.16 -19.39
CA ARG A 124 18.82 -17.53 -19.43
C ARG A 124 17.91 -16.44 -19.98
N PHE A 125 18.28 -15.16 -19.87
CA PHE A 125 17.40 -14.04 -20.18
C PHE A 125 17.93 -13.09 -21.26
N TRP A 126 19.22 -13.11 -21.62
CA TRP A 126 19.76 -12.24 -22.66
C TRP A 126 19.60 -12.86 -24.05
N SER A 127 18.41 -12.74 -24.65
CA SER A 127 18.21 -12.86 -26.10
C SER A 127 17.54 -11.60 -26.65
N SER A 128 17.67 -11.35 -27.95
CA SER A 128 17.26 -10.13 -28.69
C SER A 128 15.77 -9.73 -28.62
N ASP A 129 14.96 -10.40 -27.80
CA ASP A 129 13.55 -10.11 -27.64
C ASP A 129 13.34 -9.02 -26.57
N LYS A 130 12.76 -7.88 -26.99
CA LYS A 130 12.45 -6.69 -26.17
C LYS A 130 11.69 -7.02 -24.87
N ARG A 131 10.98 -8.16 -24.81
CA ARG A 131 10.27 -8.63 -23.61
C ARG A 131 11.21 -9.10 -22.50
N ARG A 132 12.40 -9.58 -22.83
CA ARG A 132 13.39 -10.05 -21.83
C ARG A 132 14.17 -8.90 -21.20
N SER A 133 14.29 -7.76 -21.90
CA SER A 133 14.93 -6.54 -21.38
C SER A 133 14.27 -6.00 -20.10
N VAL A 134 12.96 -6.21 -19.93
CA VAL A 134 12.23 -5.81 -18.71
C VAL A 134 12.53 -6.75 -17.53
N VAL A 135 12.67 -8.05 -17.78
CA VAL A 135 13.05 -9.03 -16.74
C VAL A 135 14.50 -8.80 -16.31
N VAL A 136 15.39 -8.54 -17.28
CA VAL A 136 16.76 -8.09 -17.02
C VAL A 136 16.76 -6.78 -16.25
N PHE A 137 15.93 -5.79 -16.59
CA PHE A 137 15.80 -4.53 -15.85
C PHE A 137 15.42 -4.76 -14.37
N VAL A 138 14.40 -5.58 -14.08
CA VAL A 138 13.97 -5.88 -12.71
C VAL A 138 15.07 -6.64 -11.95
N ALA A 139 15.69 -7.65 -12.57
CA ALA A 139 16.75 -8.45 -11.95
C ALA A 139 18.03 -7.63 -11.70
N THR A 140 18.41 -6.76 -12.64
CA THR A 140 19.62 -5.92 -12.53
C THR A 140 19.41 -4.78 -11.54
N THR A 141 18.20 -4.20 -11.48
CA THR A 141 17.83 -3.20 -10.46
C THR A 141 17.81 -3.83 -9.07
N ALA A 142 17.23 -5.03 -8.93
CA ALA A 142 17.22 -5.77 -7.66
C ALA A 142 18.64 -6.19 -7.21
N MET A 143 19.49 -6.68 -8.12
CA MET A 143 20.89 -7.01 -7.82
C MET A 143 21.75 -5.77 -7.52
N GLY A 144 21.59 -4.69 -8.28
CA GLY A 144 22.31 -3.43 -8.07
C GLY A 144 21.95 -2.77 -6.74
N MET A 145 20.67 -2.84 -6.35
CA MET A 145 20.21 -2.40 -5.02
C MET A 145 20.73 -3.30 -3.91
N GLY A 146 20.70 -4.63 -4.09
CA GLY A 146 21.28 -5.58 -3.13
C GLY A 146 22.78 -5.36 -2.88
N LEU A 147 23.54 -5.05 -3.93
CA LEU A 147 24.99 -4.77 -3.84
C LEU A 147 25.30 -3.43 -3.16
N ALA A 148 24.52 -2.38 -3.43
CA ALA A 148 24.69 -1.07 -2.80
C ALA A 148 24.36 -1.11 -1.29
N ILE A 149 23.49 -2.04 -0.87
CA ILE A 149 23.11 -2.25 0.54
C ILE A 149 24.10 -3.18 1.25
N ALA A 150 24.66 -4.18 0.56
CA ALA A 150 25.56 -5.17 1.16
C ALA A 150 27.01 -4.68 1.37
N GLY A 151 27.44 -3.63 0.67
CA GLY A 151 28.79 -3.09 0.82
C GLY A 151 28.86 -2.03 1.91
N GLY A 152 29.54 -2.30 3.02
CA GLY A 152 30.12 -1.27 3.91
C GLY A 152 31.18 -0.39 3.23
N ALA A 153 31.09 -0.23 1.91
CA ALA A 153 32.01 0.53 1.11
C ALA A 153 31.87 2.04 1.40
N PRO A 154 32.97 2.81 1.32
CA PRO A 154 32.91 4.26 1.43
C PRO A 154 31.88 4.82 0.46
N ILE A 155 31.17 5.88 0.88
CA ILE A 155 30.08 6.53 0.12
C ILE A 155 30.43 6.76 -1.36
N ARG A 156 31.72 7.01 -1.67
CA ARG A 156 32.21 7.21 -3.04
C ARG A 156 32.11 5.97 -3.92
N GLU A 157 32.28 4.76 -3.39
CA GLU A 157 32.26 3.52 -4.19
C GLU A 157 30.84 3.01 -4.42
N ALA A 158 29.95 3.11 -3.43
CA ALA A 158 28.53 2.83 -3.60
C ALA A 158 27.88 3.84 -4.56
N ILE A 159 28.23 5.13 -4.43
CA ILE A 159 27.80 6.16 -5.37
C ILE A 159 28.44 5.92 -6.75
N ALA A 160 29.71 5.55 -6.87
CA ALA A 160 30.32 5.26 -8.18
C ALA A 160 29.73 4.02 -8.86
N GLY A 161 29.44 2.95 -8.11
CA GLY A 161 28.76 1.76 -8.62
C GLY A 161 27.33 2.08 -9.05
N TRP A 162 26.60 2.86 -8.25
CA TRP A 162 25.22 3.23 -8.59
C TRP A 162 25.15 4.30 -9.70
N LEU A 163 26.06 5.28 -9.75
CA LEU A 163 26.19 6.20 -10.89
C LEU A 163 26.58 5.44 -12.18
N ARG A 164 27.39 4.36 -12.07
CA ARG A 164 27.73 3.49 -13.22
C ARG A 164 26.57 2.63 -13.70
N TYR A 165 25.65 2.19 -12.83
CA TYR A 165 24.64 1.20 -13.19
C TYR A 165 23.19 1.67 -13.00
N GLY A 166 22.87 2.40 -11.94
CA GLY A 166 21.53 2.89 -11.59
C GLY A 166 21.06 4.11 -12.39
N ILE A 167 21.95 5.09 -12.66
CA ILE A 167 21.64 6.18 -13.60
C ILE A 167 21.31 5.61 -14.97
N TRP A 168 22.10 4.65 -15.45
CA TRP A 168 21.87 3.98 -16.73
C TRP A 168 20.64 3.07 -16.76
N LEU A 169 19.94 2.84 -15.64
CA LEU A 169 18.71 2.03 -15.57
C LEU A 169 17.45 2.90 -15.44
N LEU A 170 17.45 3.91 -14.55
CA LEU A 170 16.30 4.80 -14.39
C LEU A 170 16.22 5.87 -15.49
N TRP A 171 17.37 6.32 -16.01
CA TRP A 171 17.43 7.31 -17.07
C TRP A 171 16.79 6.80 -18.36
N PRO A 172 17.10 5.59 -18.90
CA PRO A 172 16.42 5.11 -20.11
C PRO A 172 14.93 4.88 -19.93
N CYS A 173 14.41 4.57 -18.74
CA CYS A 173 12.97 4.44 -18.53
C CYS A 173 12.25 5.79 -18.49
N ALA A 174 12.81 6.78 -17.79
CA ALA A 174 12.29 8.14 -17.78
C ALA A 174 12.41 8.81 -19.16
N VAL A 175 13.55 8.63 -19.81
CA VAL A 175 13.86 9.07 -21.18
C VAL A 175 12.99 8.32 -22.19
N TYR A 176 12.81 7.00 -22.08
CA TYR A 176 11.92 6.24 -22.96
C TYR A 176 10.47 6.69 -22.77
N ALA A 177 9.97 6.83 -21.55
CA ALA A 177 8.61 7.34 -21.30
C ALA A 177 8.44 8.76 -21.88
N PHE A 178 9.43 9.64 -21.70
CA PHE A 178 9.45 10.99 -22.25
C PHE A 178 9.53 11.01 -23.78
N PHE A 179 10.40 10.22 -24.42
CA PHE A 179 10.51 10.17 -25.88
C PHE A 179 9.33 9.43 -26.53
N THR A 180 8.73 8.45 -25.85
CA THR A 180 7.48 7.83 -26.29
C THR A 180 6.33 8.85 -26.21
N TRP A 181 6.34 9.73 -25.19
CA TRP A 181 5.44 10.89 -25.09
C TRP A 181 5.66 11.89 -26.24
N VAL A 182 6.89 12.36 -26.48
CA VAL A 182 7.22 13.26 -27.60
C VAL A 182 6.84 12.63 -28.94
N SER A 183 7.17 11.36 -29.18
CA SER A 183 6.87 10.68 -30.44
C SER A 183 5.37 10.43 -30.66
N SER A 184 4.61 10.18 -29.59
CA SER A 184 3.15 9.99 -29.68
C SER A 184 2.37 11.30 -29.79
N SER A 185 2.92 12.40 -29.26
CA SER A 185 2.32 13.74 -29.35
C SER A 185 2.71 14.45 -30.65
N ALA A 186 3.90 14.18 -31.19
CA ALA A 186 4.38 14.70 -32.48
C ALA A 186 3.76 13.98 -33.68
N ARG A 187 3.25 12.76 -33.52
CA ARG A 187 2.36 12.11 -34.50
C ARG A 187 0.92 12.60 -34.37
N GLY A 188 0.74 13.89 -34.09
CA GLY A 188 -0.53 14.55 -34.34
C GLY A 188 -0.85 14.36 -35.81
N ASP A 189 -2.06 13.87 -36.08
CA ASP A 189 -2.61 13.55 -37.39
C ASP A 189 -2.55 14.74 -38.35
N SER A 190 -1.39 14.97 -38.96
CA SER A 190 -1.27 15.74 -40.19
C SER A 190 -1.46 14.79 -41.36
N SER A 191 -2.60 14.10 -41.42
CA SER A 191 -3.13 13.61 -42.68
C SER A 191 -3.90 14.77 -43.32
N PRO A 192 -3.43 15.34 -44.44
CA PRO A 192 -4.15 16.39 -45.12
C PRO A 192 -5.23 15.75 -45.99
N THR A 193 -6.46 15.65 -45.49
CA THR A 193 -7.61 15.36 -46.36
C THR A 193 -8.84 16.14 -45.90
N GLY A 194 -9.13 17.19 -46.66
CA GLY A 194 -10.44 17.82 -46.67
C GLY A 194 -11.48 16.80 -47.09
N CYS A 195 -12.19 16.25 -46.12
CA CYS A 195 -13.52 15.67 -46.25
C CYS A 195 -14.08 15.63 -44.83
N SER A 196 -15.04 16.52 -44.57
CA SER A 196 -15.80 16.60 -43.33
C SER A 196 -16.64 15.32 -43.16
N ALA A 197 -16.01 14.26 -42.67
CA ALA A 197 -16.72 13.10 -42.16
C ALA A 197 -17.47 13.53 -40.88
N PRO A 198 -18.72 13.07 -40.69
CA PRO A 198 -19.54 13.47 -39.55
C PRO A 198 -18.80 13.11 -38.26
N GLU A 199 -18.64 14.10 -37.39
CA GLU A 199 -18.01 13.98 -36.09
C GLU A 199 -18.62 12.80 -35.32
N GLY A 200 -17.94 11.66 -35.31
CA GLY A 200 -18.32 10.50 -34.54
C GLY A 200 -17.84 10.68 -33.09
N PRO A 201 -18.73 10.89 -32.11
CA PRO A 201 -18.34 11.16 -30.72
C PRO A 201 -17.72 9.98 -29.90
N PRO A 202 -17.70 8.68 -30.30
CA PRO A 202 -17.25 7.62 -29.37
C PRO A 202 -15.75 7.26 -29.40
N ILE A 203 -15.01 7.53 -30.48
CA ILE A 203 -13.61 7.08 -30.61
C ILE A 203 -12.66 8.00 -29.84
N VAL A 204 -12.92 9.30 -29.85
CA VAL A 204 -12.08 10.33 -29.21
C VAL A 204 -12.01 10.16 -27.68
N GLU A 205 -13.13 9.82 -27.02
CA GLU A 205 -13.17 9.60 -25.57
C GLU A 205 -12.30 8.42 -25.12
N THR A 206 -12.26 7.36 -25.93
CA THR A 206 -11.56 6.12 -25.56
C THR A 206 -10.05 6.28 -25.63
N GLN A 207 -9.56 6.89 -26.71
CA GLN A 207 -8.15 7.27 -26.85
C GLN A 207 -7.73 8.29 -25.78
N ARG A 208 -8.64 9.19 -25.36
CA ARG A 208 -8.38 10.11 -24.25
C ARG A 208 -8.17 9.37 -22.94
N GLY A 209 -8.99 8.36 -22.65
CA GLY A 209 -8.84 7.51 -21.47
C GLY A 209 -7.49 6.77 -21.42
N LEU A 210 -7.05 6.19 -22.54
CA LEU A 210 -5.75 5.53 -22.65
C LEU A 210 -4.57 6.50 -22.48
N ARG A 211 -4.69 7.73 -22.99
CA ARG A 211 -3.71 8.79 -22.76
C ARG A 211 -3.61 9.16 -21.28
N PHE A 212 -4.74 9.31 -20.58
CA PHE A 212 -4.74 9.62 -19.15
C PHE A 212 -4.14 8.50 -18.29
N LEU A 213 -4.35 7.23 -18.66
CA LEU A 213 -3.66 6.11 -18.01
C LEU A 213 -2.13 6.27 -18.10
N ARG A 214 -1.61 6.59 -19.28
CA ARG A 214 -0.17 6.88 -19.48
C ARG A 214 0.30 8.09 -18.67
N PHE A 215 -0.49 9.16 -18.62
CA PHE A 215 -0.17 10.35 -17.82
C PHE A 215 -0.09 10.02 -16.32
N SER A 216 -1.00 9.17 -15.81
CA SER A 216 -0.89 8.71 -14.43
C SER A 216 0.42 7.94 -14.18
N GLY A 217 0.83 7.07 -15.10
CA GLY A 217 2.14 6.41 -15.02
C GLY A 217 3.29 7.43 -14.99
N CYS A 218 3.31 8.40 -15.91
CA CYS A 218 4.36 9.43 -15.94
C CYS A 218 4.43 10.24 -14.64
N ALA A 219 3.29 10.60 -14.07
CA ALA A 219 3.21 11.32 -12.79
C ALA A 219 3.79 10.48 -11.63
N LEU A 220 3.50 9.18 -11.59
CA LEU A 220 4.07 8.27 -10.59
C LEU A 220 5.59 8.09 -10.75
N ALA A 221 6.09 7.98 -11.99
CA ALA A 221 7.53 7.94 -12.25
C ALA A 221 8.21 9.23 -11.80
N MET A 222 7.61 10.39 -12.11
CA MET A 222 8.15 11.68 -11.71
C MET A 222 8.19 11.83 -10.19
N TYR A 223 7.12 11.41 -9.50
CA TYR A 223 7.11 11.30 -8.04
C TYR A 223 8.28 10.45 -7.53
N ALA A 224 8.45 9.23 -8.03
CA ALA A 224 9.53 8.34 -7.60
C ALA A 224 10.94 8.93 -7.85
N VAL A 225 11.15 9.62 -8.98
CA VAL A 225 12.40 10.32 -9.29
C VAL A 225 12.66 11.48 -8.33
N LEU A 226 11.63 12.26 -7.99
CA LEU A 226 11.78 13.37 -7.05
C LEU A 226 12.07 12.89 -5.63
N VAL A 227 11.43 11.80 -5.18
CA VAL A 227 11.75 11.14 -3.90
C VAL A 227 13.19 10.61 -3.91
N TYR A 228 13.60 10.00 -5.02
CA TYR A 228 14.96 9.53 -5.24
C TYR A 228 15.98 10.68 -5.07
N LEU A 229 15.72 11.85 -5.66
CA LEU A 229 16.56 13.04 -5.51
C LEU A 229 16.56 13.59 -4.07
N ALA A 230 15.40 13.56 -3.40
CA ALA A 230 15.28 13.96 -2.00
C ALA A 230 16.15 13.10 -1.06
N CYS A 231 16.28 11.80 -1.34
CA CYS A 231 17.12 10.88 -0.55
C CYS A 231 18.59 11.31 -0.54
N PHE A 232 19.12 11.84 -1.65
CA PHE A 232 20.49 12.37 -1.67
C PHE A 232 20.68 13.64 -0.85
N ARG A 233 19.67 14.51 -0.83
CA ARG A 233 19.71 15.79 -0.11
C ARG A 233 19.35 15.64 1.37
N SER A 234 18.89 14.46 1.77
CA SER A 234 18.55 14.18 3.16
C SER A 234 19.75 14.41 4.09
N PRO A 235 19.54 14.95 5.31
CA PRO A 235 20.57 14.92 6.34
C PRO A 235 20.91 13.50 6.80
N TYR A 236 20.06 12.51 6.47
CA TYR A 236 20.25 11.09 6.78
C TYR A 236 20.19 10.23 5.50
N PRO A 237 21.12 10.44 4.54
CA PRO A 237 20.98 9.88 3.20
C PRO A 237 20.98 8.35 3.21
N ARG A 238 21.78 7.71 4.07
CA ARG A 238 21.82 6.24 4.19
C ARG A 238 20.46 5.66 4.59
N THR A 239 19.82 6.27 5.60
CA THR A 239 18.50 5.85 6.08
C THR A 239 17.43 6.09 5.01
N ALA A 240 17.45 7.27 4.39
CA ALA A 240 16.50 7.61 3.33
C ALA A 240 16.61 6.65 2.13
N TRP A 241 17.83 6.36 1.68
CA TRP A 241 18.10 5.41 0.61
C TRP A 241 17.62 4.01 0.91
N LYS A 242 17.92 3.52 2.13
CA LYS A 242 17.47 2.22 2.60
C LYS A 242 15.95 2.14 2.47
N LEU A 243 15.22 3.05 3.10
CA LEU A 243 13.75 3.02 3.10
C LEU A 243 13.16 3.20 1.70
N PHE A 244 13.74 4.07 0.86
CA PHE A 244 13.30 4.23 -0.53
C PHE A 244 13.45 2.93 -1.34
N ALA A 245 14.59 2.26 -1.21
CA ALA A 245 14.89 1.03 -1.95
C ALA A 245 14.04 -0.16 -1.45
N TYR A 246 13.72 -0.23 -0.16
CA TYR A 246 12.92 -1.31 0.42
C TYR A 246 11.42 -1.12 0.25
N GLU A 247 10.92 0.12 0.38
CA GLU A 247 9.48 0.38 0.43
C GLU A 247 8.95 0.92 -0.91
N LEU A 248 9.47 2.04 -1.41
CA LEU A 248 8.86 2.76 -2.53
C LEU A 248 9.26 2.20 -3.90
N ALA A 249 10.57 2.06 -4.15
CA ALA A 249 11.08 1.70 -5.46
C ALA A 249 10.50 0.38 -6.01
N PRO A 250 10.40 -0.71 -5.22
CA PRO A 250 9.87 -1.96 -5.72
C PRO A 250 8.36 -1.90 -6.00
N LEU A 251 7.62 -1.11 -5.24
CA LEU A 251 6.18 -0.92 -5.45
C LEU A 251 5.89 -0.14 -6.72
N VAL A 252 6.67 0.92 -6.98
CA VAL A 252 6.58 1.68 -8.24
C VAL A 252 7.00 0.80 -9.42
N ALA A 253 8.10 0.03 -9.29
CA ALA A 253 8.53 -0.90 -10.33
C ALA A 253 7.48 -1.97 -10.62
N LEU A 254 6.87 -2.55 -9.58
CA LEU A 254 5.78 -3.51 -9.70
C LEU A 254 4.56 -2.91 -10.39
N TYR A 255 4.23 -1.65 -10.07
CA TYR A 255 3.15 -0.92 -10.73
C TYR A 255 3.40 -0.82 -12.24
N PHE A 256 4.59 -0.36 -12.66
CA PHE A 256 4.95 -0.27 -14.08
C PHE A 256 5.00 -1.63 -14.77
N PHE A 257 5.59 -2.62 -14.12
CA PHE A 257 5.62 -3.99 -14.63
C PHE A 257 4.20 -4.51 -14.87
N ALA A 258 3.29 -4.30 -13.93
CA ALA A 258 1.93 -4.77 -14.04
C ALA A 258 1.18 -4.08 -15.20
N ILE A 259 1.27 -2.75 -15.31
CA ILE A 259 0.56 -2.03 -16.38
C ILE A 259 1.15 -2.29 -17.77
N GLU A 260 2.44 -2.61 -17.89
CA GLU A 260 3.07 -2.88 -19.19
C GLU A 260 2.89 -4.33 -19.65
N VAL A 261 3.01 -5.29 -18.72
CA VAL A 261 3.03 -6.71 -19.06
C VAL A 261 1.62 -7.27 -19.21
N PHE A 262 0.71 -6.99 -18.27
CA PHE A 262 -0.62 -7.61 -18.27
C PHE A 262 -1.43 -7.33 -19.55
N PRO A 263 -1.49 -6.09 -20.09
CA PRO A 263 -2.21 -5.81 -21.33
C PRO A 263 -1.69 -6.54 -22.56
N LYS A 264 -0.37 -6.79 -22.64
CA LYS A 264 0.30 -7.32 -23.83
C LYS A 264 0.41 -8.84 -23.86
N THR A 265 0.43 -9.48 -22.70
CA THR A 265 0.76 -10.90 -22.57
C THR A 265 -0.45 -11.82 -22.46
N LEU A 266 -1.56 -11.33 -21.93
CA LEU A 266 -2.73 -12.15 -21.70
C LEU A 266 -3.81 -11.82 -22.73
N THR A 267 -4.25 -12.84 -23.47
CA THR A 267 -5.49 -12.71 -24.24
C THR A 267 -6.62 -12.30 -23.29
N HIS A 268 -7.55 -11.46 -23.75
CA HIS A 268 -8.63 -10.93 -22.91
C HIS A 268 -9.36 -12.04 -22.12
N ARG A 269 -9.60 -13.19 -22.76
CA ARG A 269 -10.22 -14.37 -22.12
C ARG A 269 -9.35 -15.04 -21.06
N ALA A 270 -8.03 -15.13 -21.26
CA ALA A 270 -7.11 -15.70 -20.28
C ALA A 270 -6.95 -14.75 -19.08
N LEU A 271 -6.83 -13.44 -19.34
CA LEU A 271 -6.77 -12.39 -18.33
C LEU A 271 -8.01 -12.43 -17.45
N VAL A 272 -9.22 -12.45 -18.04
CA VAL A 272 -10.47 -12.49 -17.28
C VAL A 272 -10.58 -13.74 -16.41
N ARG A 273 -10.20 -14.92 -16.92
CA ARG A 273 -10.21 -16.17 -16.13
C ARG A 273 -9.21 -16.13 -14.98
N TYR A 274 -7.98 -15.68 -15.25
CA TYR A 274 -6.94 -15.55 -14.23
C TYR A 274 -7.35 -14.54 -13.16
N LEU A 275 -7.75 -13.33 -13.58
CA LEU A 275 -8.25 -12.30 -12.67
C LEU A 275 -9.39 -12.85 -11.83
N ARG A 276 -10.38 -13.54 -12.42
CA ARG A 276 -11.48 -14.14 -11.67
C ARG A 276 -11.00 -15.09 -10.57
N ARG A 277 -10.01 -15.96 -10.83
CA ARG A 277 -9.46 -16.89 -9.81
C ARG A 277 -8.71 -16.15 -8.70
N VAL A 278 -7.82 -15.22 -9.08
CA VAL A 278 -7.11 -14.37 -8.12
C VAL A 278 -8.10 -13.60 -7.26
N LEU A 279 -9.12 -13.03 -7.89
CA LEU A 279 -10.20 -12.30 -7.24
C LEU A 279 -11.02 -13.16 -6.28
N VAL A 280 -11.28 -14.44 -6.60
CA VAL A 280 -11.91 -15.39 -5.67
C VAL A 280 -10.99 -15.69 -4.48
N GLY A 281 -9.70 -15.96 -4.71
CA GLY A 281 -8.74 -16.19 -3.63
C GLY A 281 -8.61 -14.96 -2.71
N VAL A 282 -8.54 -13.77 -3.30
CA VAL A 282 -8.56 -12.50 -2.57
C VAL A 282 -9.87 -12.34 -1.80
N ALA A 283 -11.03 -12.61 -2.40
CA ALA A 283 -12.32 -12.54 -1.71
C ALA A 283 -12.36 -13.45 -0.47
N LEU A 284 -11.87 -14.68 -0.60
CA LEU A 284 -11.83 -15.64 0.49
C LEU A 284 -10.89 -15.18 1.61
N ILE A 285 -9.68 -14.73 1.28
CA ILE A 285 -8.74 -14.22 2.27
C ILE A 285 -9.29 -12.98 2.96
N LEU A 286 -9.89 -12.04 2.21
CA LEU A 286 -10.54 -10.85 2.77
C LEU A 286 -11.71 -11.24 3.68
N GLY A 287 -12.60 -12.11 3.22
CA GLY A 287 -13.77 -12.56 3.97
C GLY A 287 -13.41 -13.31 5.25
N ILE A 288 -12.45 -14.24 5.19
CA ILE A 288 -11.95 -14.97 6.37
C ILE A 288 -11.31 -14.01 7.37
N SER A 289 -10.46 -13.09 6.90
CA SER A 289 -9.77 -12.14 7.79
C SER A 289 -10.77 -11.22 8.47
N VAL A 290 -11.75 -10.71 7.73
CA VAL A 290 -12.83 -9.87 8.24
C VAL A 290 -13.74 -10.62 9.22
N LEU A 291 -14.09 -11.88 8.91
CA LEU A 291 -14.87 -12.72 9.82
C LEU A 291 -14.10 -12.94 11.13
N ALA A 292 -12.81 -13.25 11.05
CA ALA A 292 -11.97 -13.40 12.23
C ALA A 292 -11.87 -12.09 13.03
N MET A 293 -11.73 -10.95 12.36
CA MET A 293 -11.77 -9.61 12.99
C MET A 293 -13.08 -9.36 13.74
N ALA A 294 -14.22 -9.63 13.10
CA ALA A 294 -15.54 -9.45 13.70
C ALA A 294 -15.77 -10.44 14.87
N ALA A 295 -15.32 -11.69 14.73
CA ALA A 295 -15.38 -12.70 15.78
C ALA A 295 -14.56 -12.28 17.00
N VAL A 296 -13.31 -11.85 16.81
CA VAL A 296 -12.44 -11.37 17.89
C VAL A 296 -13.07 -10.17 18.62
N GLY A 297 -13.56 -9.17 17.87
CA GLY A 297 -14.25 -8.02 18.47
C GLY A 297 -15.50 -8.42 19.26
N THR A 298 -16.28 -9.39 18.75
CA THR A 298 -17.50 -9.88 19.40
C THR A 298 -17.20 -10.71 20.64
N LEU A 299 -16.27 -11.67 20.56
CA LEU A 299 -15.87 -12.51 21.69
C LEU A 299 -15.33 -11.67 22.86
N HIS A 300 -14.53 -10.65 22.57
CA HIS A 300 -14.10 -9.70 23.59
C HIS A 300 -15.27 -8.94 24.21
N ARG A 301 -16.22 -8.47 23.40
CA ARG A 301 -17.42 -7.81 23.91
C ARG A 301 -18.25 -8.70 24.84
N LEU A 302 -18.28 -10.00 24.57
CA LEU A 302 -18.95 -10.99 25.41
C LEU A 302 -18.16 -11.35 26.68
N GLY A 303 -16.99 -10.74 26.91
CA GLY A 303 -16.12 -11.06 28.05
C GLY A 303 -15.41 -12.42 27.92
N LEU A 304 -15.47 -13.05 26.73
CA LEU A 304 -14.89 -14.37 26.48
C LEU A 304 -13.41 -14.31 26.08
N LEU A 305 -12.94 -13.14 25.63
CA LEU A 305 -11.50 -12.87 25.43
C LEU A 305 -11.01 -11.90 26.50
N PRO A 306 -9.96 -12.25 27.25
CA PRO A 306 -9.44 -11.37 28.28
C PRO A 306 -8.82 -10.11 27.66
N SER A 307 -8.95 -8.98 28.37
CA SER A 307 -8.32 -7.71 28.00
C SER A 307 -6.78 -7.73 28.17
N THR A 308 -6.24 -8.77 28.82
CA THR A 308 -4.84 -8.89 29.29
C THR A 308 -3.79 -9.15 28.20
N VAL A 309 -4.10 -9.01 26.91
CA VAL A 309 -3.06 -8.88 25.87
C VAL A 309 -2.58 -7.42 25.76
N TYR A 310 -2.37 -6.81 26.93
CA TYR A 310 -1.84 -5.46 27.09
C TYR A 310 -0.34 -5.49 26.85
N GLY A 311 0.08 -4.84 25.76
CA GLY A 311 1.49 -4.65 25.46
C GLY A 311 2.19 -5.94 25.05
N TYR A 312 2.21 -6.19 23.75
CA TYR A 312 3.37 -6.65 22.96
C TYR A 312 2.93 -7.35 21.66
N ASP A 313 1.68 -7.84 21.54
CA ASP A 313 1.10 -8.36 20.27
C ASP A 313 -0.45 -8.39 20.25
N GLY A 314 -1.10 -7.57 21.09
CA GLY A 314 -2.54 -7.60 21.37
C GLY A 314 -3.46 -7.57 20.16
N TRP A 315 -4.41 -8.51 20.11
CA TRP A 315 -5.50 -8.48 19.13
C TRP A 315 -6.44 -7.29 19.37
N ILE A 316 -6.47 -6.80 20.61
CA ILE A 316 -7.28 -5.68 21.09
C ILE A 316 -6.39 -4.79 21.95
N ARG A 317 -6.41 -3.49 21.66
CA ARG A 317 -5.70 -2.48 22.45
C ARG A 317 -6.68 -1.75 23.34
N VAL A 318 -6.37 -1.73 24.62
CA VAL A 318 -7.00 -0.83 25.59
C VAL A 318 -5.94 0.16 26.05
N GLU A 319 -6.32 1.39 26.34
CA GLU A 319 -5.39 2.45 26.74
C GLU A 319 -5.10 2.32 28.24
N PRO A 320 -3.85 2.01 28.66
CA PRO A 320 -3.56 1.77 30.08
C PRO A 320 -3.88 2.98 30.96
N GLN A 321 -3.68 4.18 30.41
CA GLN A 321 -3.93 5.46 31.07
C GLN A 321 -5.43 5.78 31.20
N ASN A 322 -6.27 5.13 30.40
CA ASN A 322 -7.72 5.31 30.44
C ASN A 322 -8.40 3.95 30.18
N PRO A 323 -8.50 3.08 31.21
CA PRO A 323 -9.11 1.75 31.06
C PRO A 323 -10.59 1.80 30.66
N SER A 324 -11.27 2.92 30.92
CA SER A 324 -12.64 3.18 30.44
C SER A 324 -12.72 3.49 28.94
N ALA A 325 -11.61 3.81 28.29
CA ALA A 325 -11.57 4.09 26.87
C ALA A 325 -11.93 2.84 26.06
N ALA A 326 -12.67 3.03 24.96
CA ALA A 326 -13.13 1.91 24.16
C ALA A 326 -11.96 1.08 23.59
N PRO A 327 -12.03 -0.26 23.68
CA PRO A 327 -11.03 -1.15 23.10
C PRO A 327 -10.95 -0.96 21.58
N HIS A 328 -9.75 -0.93 21.02
CA HIS A 328 -9.51 -0.85 19.58
C HIS A 328 -9.12 -2.22 19.04
N LEU A 329 -9.80 -2.70 18.00
CA LEU A 329 -9.41 -3.91 17.29
C LEU A 329 -8.13 -3.67 16.50
N GLN A 330 -7.12 -4.51 16.73
CA GLN A 330 -5.81 -4.46 16.04
C GLN A 330 -5.53 -5.70 15.21
N PHE A 331 -6.20 -6.81 15.52
CA PHE A 331 -6.08 -8.05 14.79
C PHE A 331 -6.46 -7.86 13.30
N PRO A 332 -5.72 -8.48 12.36
CA PRO A 332 -4.48 -9.23 12.54
C PRO A 332 -3.19 -8.42 12.33
N PHE A 333 -3.27 -7.07 12.35
CA PHE A 333 -2.21 -6.17 11.86
C PHE A 333 -1.40 -5.44 12.94
N THR A 334 -1.53 -5.88 14.21
CA THR A 334 -0.89 -5.31 15.42
C THR A 334 -1.10 -3.80 15.63
N HIS A 335 -1.96 -3.17 14.81
CA HIS A 335 -2.24 -1.76 14.84
C HIS A 335 -3.64 -1.45 14.29
N HIS A 336 -4.47 -0.80 15.10
CA HIS A 336 -5.86 -0.46 14.80
C HIS A 336 -6.07 0.36 13.50
N ASN A 337 -5.20 1.34 13.21
CA ASN A 337 -5.20 2.04 11.92
C ASN A 337 -5.09 1.12 10.70
N ARG A 338 -4.27 0.07 10.79
CA ARG A 338 -4.04 -0.85 9.68
C ARG A 338 -5.20 -1.83 9.54
N ALA A 339 -5.68 -2.35 10.66
CA ALA A 339 -6.88 -3.17 10.72
C ALA A 339 -8.09 -2.43 10.12
N SER A 340 -8.28 -1.16 10.47
CA SER A 340 -9.37 -0.34 9.94
C SER A 340 -9.20 -0.01 8.45
N PHE A 341 -7.98 0.33 8.00
CA PHE A 341 -7.72 0.56 6.58
C PHE A 341 -7.99 -0.70 5.75
N TYR A 342 -7.58 -1.86 6.27
CA TYR A 342 -7.85 -3.15 5.66
C TYR A 342 -9.36 -3.44 5.61
N ALA A 343 -10.09 -3.26 6.71
CA ALA A 343 -11.53 -3.47 6.76
C ALA A 343 -12.29 -2.54 5.78
N MET A 344 -11.92 -1.26 5.74
CA MET A 344 -12.43 -0.30 4.76
C MET A 344 -12.17 -0.79 3.32
N SER A 345 -10.93 -1.17 3.01
CA SER A 345 -10.56 -1.67 1.69
C SER A 345 -11.30 -2.96 1.33
N ALA A 346 -11.42 -3.89 2.27
CA ALA A 346 -12.11 -5.16 2.11
C ALA A 346 -13.59 -4.96 1.81
N MET A 347 -14.26 -4.03 2.49
CA MET A 347 -15.66 -3.69 2.25
C MET A 347 -15.93 -3.35 0.77
N PHE A 348 -15.11 -2.48 0.18
CA PHE A 348 -15.24 -2.11 -1.22
C PHE A 348 -14.77 -3.22 -2.16
N LEU A 349 -13.62 -3.86 -1.91
CA LEU A 349 -13.12 -4.93 -2.77
C LEU A 349 -14.11 -6.10 -2.85
N LEU A 350 -14.66 -6.52 -1.71
CA LEU A 350 -15.72 -7.54 -1.66
C LEU A 350 -16.95 -7.06 -2.45
N THR A 351 -17.41 -5.82 -2.26
CA THR A 351 -18.51 -5.28 -3.07
C THR A 351 -18.25 -5.35 -4.60
N ALA A 352 -17.04 -4.99 -5.04
CA ALA A 352 -16.63 -5.10 -6.44
C ALA A 352 -16.62 -6.55 -6.95
N LEU A 353 -16.23 -7.49 -6.09
CA LEU A 353 -16.22 -8.94 -6.35
C LEU A 353 -17.65 -9.49 -6.43
N GLY A 354 -18.55 -9.05 -5.56
CA GLY A 354 -19.95 -9.49 -5.52
C GLY A 354 -20.72 -9.06 -6.78
N ALA A 355 -20.35 -7.93 -7.37
CA ALA A 355 -20.88 -7.48 -8.65
C ALA A 355 -20.53 -8.45 -9.79
N THR A 356 -19.34 -9.05 -9.76
CA THR A 356 -18.82 -9.91 -10.83
C THR A 356 -19.09 -11.40 -10.62
N LEU A 357 -19.14 -11.86 -9.37
CA LEU A 357 -19.29 -13.27 -8.99
C LEU A 357 -20.73 -13.58 -8.55
N ILE A 358 -21.63 -13.73 -9.53
CA ILE A 358 -23.08 -13.91 -9.31
C ILE A 358 -23.40 -15.05 -8.32
N GLY A 359 -22.73 -16.20 -8.42
CA GLY A 359 -22.95 -17.35 -7.55
C GLY A 359 -22.47 -17.21 -6.10
N LEU A 360 -21.68 -16.18 -5.78
CA LEU A 360 -21.13 -15.93 -4.44
C LEU A 360 -21.68 -14.65 -3.81
N ARG A 361 -22.71 -14.04 -4.40
CA ARG A 361 -23.22 -12.74 -3.98
C ARG A 361 -23.55 -12.67 -2.49
N LEU A 362 -24.31 -13.61 -1.96
CA LEU A 362 -24.72 -13.58 -0.56
C LEU A 362 -23.51 -13.61 0.41
N TYR A 363 -22.53 -14.50 0.14
CA TYR A 363 -21.28 -14.57 0.90
C TYR A 363 -20.50 -13.27 0.84
N ILE A 364 -20.41 -12.68 -0.35
CA ILE A 364 -19.62 -11.48 -0.58
C ILE A 364 -20.27 -10.24 0.04
N TRP A 365 -21.59 -10.09 -0.06
CA TRP A 365 -22.34 -9.02 0.61
C TRP A 365 -22.32 -9.19 2.12
N GLY A 366 -22.46 -10.43 2.62
CA GLY A 366 -22.29 -10.74 4.03
C GLY A 366 -20.88 -10.38 4.54
N SER A 367 -19.85 -10.67 3.75
CA SER A 367 -18.46 -10.34 4.07
C SER A 367 -18.19 -8.83 4.03
N ALA A 368 -18.81 -8.09 3.09
CA ALA A 368 -18.72 -6.63 3.06
C ALA A 368 -19.41 -5.99 4.27
N LEU A 369 -20.55 -6.54 4.71
CA LEU A 369 -21.22 -6.13 5.95
C LEU A 369 -20.35 -6.44 7.18
N LEU A 370 -19.74 -7.61 7.24
CA LEU A 370 -18.79 -7.95 8.31
C LEU A 370 -17.57 -7.01 8.28
N ALA A 371 -17.12 -6.56 7.11
CA ALA A 371 -16.00 -5.62 6.99
C ALA A 371 -16.38 -4.25 7.55
N PHE A 372 -17.62 -3.84 7.34
CA PHE A 372 -18.18 -2.65 7.98
C PHE A 372 -18.26 -2.79 9.51
N VAL A 373 -18.67 -3.96 10.03
CA VAL A 373 -18.65 -4.23 11.47
C VAL A 373 -17.22 -4.21 12.02
N ALA A 374 -16.27 -4.83 11.33
CA ALA A 374 -14.86 -4.82 11.70
C ALA A 374 -14.26 -3.40 11.70
N LEU A 375 -14.70 -2.55 10.75
CA LEU A 375 -14.32 -1.15 10.68
C LEU A 375 -14.80 -0.37 11.91
N ILE A 376 -16.01 -0.64 12.40
CA ILE A 376 -16.56 -0.04 13.62
C ILE A 376 -15.68 -0.40 14.82
N TYR A 377 -15.30 -1.67 14.97
CA TYR A 377 -14.42 -2.09 16.08
C TYR A 377 -13.00 -1.52 15.99
N GLY A 378 -12.56 -1.10 14.81
CA GLY A 378 -11.29 -0.40 14.63
C GLY A 378 -11.27 1.01 15.22
N LEU A 379 -12.43 1.67 15.34
CA LEU A 379 -12.63 3.02 15.89
C LEU A 379 -11.72 4.11 15.30
N THR A 380 -11.22 3.93 14.08
CA THR A 380 -10.37 4.93 13.44
C THR A 380 -11.19 5.92 12.64
N ARG A 381 -11.16 7.17 13.08
CA ARG A 381 -11.93 8.28 12.49
C ARG A 381 -11.68 8.40 10.99
N GLY A 382 -10.42 8.35 10.57
CA GLY A 382 -10.03 8.42 9.16
C GLY A 382 -10.68 7.35 8.29
N ALA A 383 -10.73 6.11 8.76
CA ALA A 383 -11.27 5.00 7.97
C ALA A 383 -12.81 5.03 7.94
N LEU A 384 -13.45 5.47 9.03
CA LEU A 384 -14.89 5.68 9.09
C LEU A 384 -15.33 6.80 8.13
N ILE A 385 -14.64 7.95 8.15
CA ILE A 385 -14.94 9.06 7.24
C ILE A 385 -14.63 8.66 5.79
N GLY A 386 -13.50 8.01 5.54
CA GLY A 386 -13.16 7.49 4.20
C GLY A 386 -14.22 6.51 3.68
N ALA A 387 -14.65 5.55 4.50
CA ALA A 387 -15.72 4.63 4.17
C ALA A 387 -17.04 5.36 3.90
N ALA A 388 -17.40 6.37 4.70
CA ALA A 388 -18.62 7.16 4.50
C ALA A 388 -18.61 7.89 3.14
N ILE A 389 -17.49 8.52 2.77
CA ILE A 389 -17.34 9.18 1.46
C ILE A 389 -17.38 8.16 0.31
N GLY A 390 -16.74 7.00 0.47
CA GLY A 390 -16.80 5.93 -0.52
C GLY A 390 -18.22 5.36 -0.69
N VAL A 391 -18.94 5.13 0.41
CA VAL A 391 -20.35 4.69 0.39
C VAL A 391 -21.25 5.75 -0.25
N ALA A 392 -21.05 7.03 0.07
CA ALA A 392 -21.76 8.12 -0.59
C ALA A 392 -21.49 8.15 -2.10
N THR A 393 -20.25 7.89 -2.52
CA THR A 393 -19.88 7.80 -3.95
C THR A 393 -20.56 6.62 -4.64
N LEU A 394 -20.52 5.42 -4.02
CA LEU A 394 -21.26 4.25 -4.51
C LEU A 394 -22.75 4.54 -4.64
N TRP A 395 -23.31 5.20 -3.63
CA TRP A 395 -24.72 5.55 -3.57
C TRP A 395 -25.10 6.52 -4.69
N LEU A 396 -24.43 7.67 -4.81
CA LEU A 396 -24.70 8.65 -5.87
C LEU A 396 -24.54 8.04 -7.28
N GLY A 397 -23.51 7.22 -7.48
CA GLY A 397 -23.33 6.48 -8.73
C GLY A 397 -24.46 5.48 -8.99
N ALA A 398 -24.90 4.74 -7.97
CA ALA A 398 -25.99 3.78 -8.07
C ALA A 398 -27.35 4.46 -8.33
N ILE A 399 -27.63 5.62 -7.72
CA ILE A 399 -28.86 6.40 -7.98
C ILE A 399 -28.97 6.76 -9.46
N SER A 400 -27.87 7.25 -10.03
CA SER A 400 -27.83 7.64 -11.44
C SER A 400 -28.16 6.46 -12.37
N TYR A 401 -27.85 5.23 -11.92
CA TYR A 401 -28.02 4.00 -12.68
C TYR A 401 -29.34 3.25 -12.39
N TRP A 402 -29.89 3.31 -11.17
CA TRP A 402 -31.04 2.52 -10.70
C TRP A 402 -32.33 3.33 -10.47
N ARG A 403 -32.49 4.46 -11.17
CA ARG A 403 -33.66 5.38 -11.17
C ARG A 403 -34.91 4.77 -10.50
N GLY A 404 -35.18 5.17 -9.25
CA GLY A 404 -36.34 4.73 -8.45
C GLY A 404 -36.02 3.83 -7.25
N LYS A 405 -34.97 2.98 -7.31
CA LYS A 405 -34.55 2.14 -6.16
C LYS A 405 -33.64 2.85 -5.16
N ALA A 406 -33.17 4.04 -5.53
CA ALA A 406 -32.37 4.96 -4.74
C ALA A 406 -32.91 5.19 -3.33
N VAL A 407 -34.22 5.46 -3.23
CA VAL A 407 -34.90 5.78 -1.97
C VAL A 407 -34.81 4.61 -0.99
N TRP A 408 -35.01 3.37 -1.46
CA TRP A 408 -34.87 2.17 -0.63
C TRP A 408 -33.44 1.95 -0.17
N THR A 409 -32.44 2.28 -1.00
CA THR A 409 -31.04 2.24 -0.58
C THR A 409 -30.73 3.29 0.49
N VAL A 410 -31.29 4.49 0.39
CA VAL A 410 -31.18 5.53 1.45
C VAL A 410 -31.80 5.03 2.74
N ALA A 411 -33.03 4.53 2.68
CA ALA A 411 -33.74 4.02 3.85
C ALA A 411 -32.96 2.88 4.52
N LEU A 412 -32.39 1.95 3.73
CA LEU A 412 -31.56 0.87 4.25
C LEU A 412 -30.27 1.37 4.90
N LEU A 413 -29.56 2.33 4.28
CA LEU A 413 -28.33 2.89 4.86
C LEU A 413 -28.60 3.66 6.15
N LEU A 414 -29.68 4.44 6.20
CA LEU A 414 -30.11 5.13 7.42
C LEU A 414 -30.50 4.13 8.50
N LEU A 415 -31.22 3.06 8.15
CA LEU A 415 -31.57 1.98 9.06
C LEU A 415 -30.32 1.28 9.60
N LEU A 416 -29.36 0.94 8.74
CA LEU A 416 -28.08 0.33 9.14
C LEU A 416 -27.22 1.28 9.98
N GLY A 417 -27.24 2.58 9.68
CA GLY A 417 -26.57 3.61 10.48
C GLY A 417 -27.18 3.74 11.87
N ALA A 418 -28.52 3.79 11.96
CA ALA A 418 -29.26 3.82 13.22
C ALA A 418 -29.07 2.53 14.04
N ALA A 419 -29.12 1.37 13.38
CA ALA A 419 -28.83 0.08 14.01
C ALA A 419 -27.38 0.01 14.49
N GLY A 420 -26.42 0.44 13.67
CA GLY A 420 -25.01 0.53 14.04
C GLY A 420 -24.79 1.43 15.25
N TRP A 421 -25.46 2.59 15.30
CA TRP A 421 -25.46 3.49 16.46
C TRP A 421 -26.04 2.85 17.72
N GLY A 422 -27.16 2.13 17.60
CA GLY A 422 -27.77 1.41 18.72
C GLY A 422 -26.91 0.24 19.23
N LEU A 423 -26.17 -0.41 18.33
CA LEU A 423 -25.28 -1.52 18.66
C LEU A 423 -23.92 -1.08 19.23
N LEU A 424 -23.53 0.19 19.05
CA LEU A 424 -22.29 0.73 19.60
C LEU A 424 -22.32 0.78 21.13
N PRO A 425 -21.28 0.29 21.83
CA PRO A 425 -21.16 0.48 23.28
C PRO A 425 -21.13 1.98 23.62
N GLN A 426 -21.50 2.34 24.85
CA GLN A 426 -21.55 3.73 25.30
C GLN A 426 -20.23 4.48 25.04
N SER A 427 -19.09 3.86 25.36
CA SER A 427 -17.76 4.43 25.10
C SER A 427 -17.46 4.67 23.62
N GLY A 428 -18.02 3.85 22.72
CA GLY A 428 -17.93 4.05 21.27
C GLY A 428 -18.79 5.23 20.79
N ARG A 429 -20.00 5.38 21.37
CA ARG A 429 -20.88 6.52 21.11
C ARG A 429 -20.28 7.83 21.62
N GLU A 430 -19.70 7.82 22.81
CA GLU A 430 -18.96 8.95 23.40
C GLU A 430 -17.78 9.34 22.52
N ARG A 431 -16.95 8.38 22.09
CA ARG A 431 -15.85 8.70 21.16
C ARG A 431 -16.30 9.28 19.81
N LEU A 432 -17.44 8.85 19.29
CA LEU A 432 -17.99 9.43 18.06
C LEU A 432 -18.53 10.83 18.32
N ARG A 433 -19.16 11.06 19.48
CA ARG A 433 -19.57 12.39 19.93
C ARG A 433 -18.37 13.32 20.10
N ASP A 434 -17.32 12.87 20.78
CA ASP A 434 -16.06 13.62 20.95
C ASP A 434 -15.40 13.95 19.61
N ALA A 435 -15.57 13.11 18.60
CA ALA A 435 -15.08 13.40 17.25
C ALA A 435 -15.85 14.56 16.58
N LEU A 436 -17.10 14.79 16.99
CA LEU A 436 -17.96 15.88 16.52
C LEU A 436 -17.85 17.14 17.40
N GLU A 437 -17.27 17.05 18.60
CA GLU A 437 -17.10 18.21 19.48
C GLU A 437 -15.96 19.12 19.02
N LEU A 438 -16.27 20.42 18.83
CA LEU A 438 -15.28 21.43 18.41
C LEU A 438 -14.09 21.57 19.36
N LYS A 439 -14.27 21.27 20.65
CA LYS A 439 -13.19 21.35 21.66
C LYS A 439 -12.04 20.39 21.35
N ALA A 440 -12.30 19.27 20.68
CA ALA A 440 -11.27 18.33 20.25
C ALA A 440 -10.33 18.90 19.17
N TYR A 441 -10.68 20.02 18.53
CA TYR A 441 -9.92 20.62 17.42
C TYR A 441 -8.99 21.77 17.85
N ARG A 442 -8.62 21.82 19.14
CA ARG A 442 -7.61 22.76 19.64
C ARG A 442 -6.23 22.10 19.63
N PRO A 443 -5.18 22.75 19.10
CA PRO A 443 -3.81 22.25 19.23
C PRO A 443 -3.44 22.06 20.70
N GLY A 444 -2.86 20.90 21.03
CA GLY A 444 -2.55 20.53 22.41
C GLY A 444 -2.34 19.02 22.54
N THR A 445 -1.63 18.57 23.57
CA THR A 445 -1.35 17.14 23.79
C THR A 445 -2.47 16.41 24.53
N GLU A 446 -3.47 17.15 25.03
CA GLU A 446 -4.61 16.64 25.78
C GLU A 446 -5.53 15.73 24.97
N THR A 447 -5.55 15.89 23.64
CA THR A 447 -6.39 15.10 22.74
C THR A 447 -5.59 14.54 21.58
N SER A 448 -5.99 13.37 21.06
CA SER A 448 -5.34 12.76 19.88
C SER A 448 -5.42 13.67 18.64
N VAL A 449 -6.48 14.48 18.51
CA VAL A 449 -6.61 15.45 17.40
C VAL A 449 -5.70 16.65 17.61
N GLY A 450 -5.68 17.22 18.81
CA GLY A 450 -4.77 18.31 19.16
C GLY A 450 -3.30 17.93 18.93
N ALA A 451 -2.91 16.71 19.32
CA ALA A 451 -1.56 16.19 19.13
C ALA A 451 -1.21 16.10 17.64
N ARG A 452 -2.15 15.63 16.79
CA ARG A 452 -1.96 15.60 15.33
C ARG A 452 -1.85 17.01 14.74
N LEU A 453 -2.65 17.97 15.21
CA LEU A 453 -2.57 19.36 14.75
C LEU A 453 -1.21 19.98 15.07
N LEU A 454 -0.63 19.67 16.25
CA LEU A 454 0.73 20.08 16.60
C LEU A 454 1.76 19.44 15.65
N ILE A 455 1.71 18.11 15.45
CA ILE A 455 2.61 17.41 14.54
C ILE A 455 2.50 17.97 13.11
N GLN A 456 1.29 18.22 12.61
CA GLN A 456 1.06 18.78 11.29
C GLN A 456 1.62 20.21 11.17
N SER A 457 1.49 21.02 12.22
CA SER A 457 2.06 22.37 12.26
C SER A 457 3.59 22.34 12.20
N ALA A 458 4.24 21.45 12.96
CA ALA A 458 5.68 21.21 12.85
C ALA A 458 6.09 20.70 11.47
N THR A 459 5.28 19.79 10.90
CA THR A 459 5.54 19.25 9.55
C THR A 459 5.51 20.38 8.50
N ILE A 460 4.51 21.27 8.56
CA ILE A 460 4.41 22.44 7.67
C ILE A 460 5.62 23.37 7.85
N ALA A 461 6.01 23.66 9.10
CA ALA A 461 7.18 24.48 9.37
C ALA A 461 8.48 23.84 8.82
N ALA A 462 8.65 22.52 8.96
CA ALA A 462 9.77 21.79 8.36
C ALA A 462 9.73 21.83 6.82
N VAL A 463 8.57 21.65 6.20
CA VAL A 463 8.41 21.79 4.74
C VAL A 463 8.83 23.19 4.29
N GLY A 464 8.47 24.23 5.04
CA GLY A 464 8.86 25.61 4.76
C GLY A 464 10.38 25.84 4.70
N GLN A 465 11.17 25.05 5.43
CA GLN A 465 12.64 25.15 5.40
C GLN A 465 13.27 24.46 4.17
N ARG A 466 12.61 23.44 3.59
CA ARG A 466 13.09 22.70 2.40
C ARG A 466 11.96 22.40 1.42
N PRO A 467 11.33 23.43 0.82
CA PRO A 467 10.08 23.25 0.09
C PRO A 467 10.22 22.43 -1.19
N ILE A 468 11.37 22.47 -1.88
CA ILE A 468 11.52 21.87 -3.21
C ILE A 468 11.76 20.36 -3.16
N LEU A 469 12.70 19.91 -2.33
CA LEU A 469 13.16 18.51 -2.27
C LEU A 469 12.94 17.85 -0.90
N GLY A 470 12.36 18.54 0.07
CA GLY A 470 12.08 17.98 1.38
C GLY A 470 13.34 17.57 2.17
N TRP A 471 13.12 16.65 3.10
CA TRP A 471 14.10 16.19 4.09
C TRP A 471 14.62 14.78 3.84
N GLY A 472 14.07 14.05 2.86
CA GLY A 472 14.39 12.65 2.59
C GLY A 472 13.27 11.70 3.01
N TYR A 473 13.20 10.58 2.32
CA TYR A 473 12.13 9.60 2.45
C TYR A 473 12.21 8.74 3.71
N GLY A 474 11.05 8.43 4.29
CA GLY A 474 10.89 7.39 5.28
C GLY A 474 10.78 7.88 6.72
N TYR A 475 10.05 7.12 7.53
CA TYR A 475 9.65 7.50 8.89
C TYR A 475 10.82 7.79 9.83
N GLU A 476 11.95 7.08 9.71
CA GLU A 476 13.12 7.32 10.57
C GLU A 476 13.76 8.68 10.28
N VAL A 477 13.71 9.12 9.03
CA VAL A 477 14.16 10.46 8.64
C VAL A 477 13.21 11.49 9.24
N PHE A 478 11.89 11.27 9.13
CA PHE A 478 10.88 12.12 9.76
C PHE A 478 11.10 12.27 11.27
N GLU A 479 11.27 11.16 11.99
CA GLU A 479 11.48 11.15 13.45
C GLU A 479 12.73 11.92 13.85
N ARG A 480 13.86 11.69 13.18
CA ARG A 480 15.14 12.33 13.52
C ARG A 480 15.14 13.82 13.18
N VAL A 481 14.61 14.20 12.03
CA VAL A 481 14.51 15.60 11.64
C VAL A 481 13.55 16.34 12.57
N SER A 482 12.37 15.78 12.84
CA SER A 482 11.39 16.39 13.76
C SER A 482 11.94 16.50 15.18
N ALA A 483 12.69 15.50 15.65
CA ALA A 483 13.38 15.54 16.94
C ALA A 483 14.37 16.70 17.06
N ASN A 484 15.09 16.99 15.99
CA ASN A 484 16.11 18.05 15.99
C ASN A 484 15.49 19.44 15.84
N LEU A 485 14.47 19.57 14.98
CA LEU A 485 13.83 20.86 14.71
C LEU A 485 12.84 21.26 15.81
N PHE A 486 12.17 20.29 16.43
CA PHE A 486 11.10 20.52 17.42
C PHE A 486 11.28 19.63 18.66
N PRO A 487 12.38 19.81 19.42
CA PRO A 487 12.73 18.93 20.54
C PRO A 487 11.67 18.92 21.65
N GLU A 488 11.02 20.06 21.91
CA GLU A 488 9.94 20.16 22.90
C GLU A 488 8.73 19.32 22.49
N MET A 489 8.32 19.38 21.22
CA MET A 489 7.20 18.61 20.72
C MET A 489 7.47 17.10 20.80
N LYS A 490 8.71 16.65 20.53
CA LYS A 490 9.08 15.24 20.69
C LYS A 490 8.94 14.78 22.14
N ARG A 491 9.29 15.65 23.12
CA ARG A 491 9.16 15.33 24.54
C ARG A 491 7.71 15.23 24.99
N THR A 492 6.83 16.05 24.41
CA THR A 492 5.43 16.17 24.86
C THR A 492 4.44 15.34 24.04
N THR A 493 4.82 14.87 22.85
CA THR A 493 3.90 14.22 21.91
C THR A 493 4.37 12.81 21.56
N GLU A 494 3.70 11.82 22.15
CA GLU A 494 3.89 10.42 21.76
C GLU A 494 3.49 10.18 20.30
N GLY A 495 4.16 9.22 19.65
CA GLY A 495 3.76 8.75 18.32
C GLY A 495 4.16 9.64 17.15
N MET A 496 5.12 10.56 17.34
CA MET A 496 5.71 11.41 16.29
C MET A 496 6.57 10.62 15.28
N SER A 497 5.99 9.60 14.65
CA SER A 497 6.66 8.77 13.64
C SER A 497 6.25 9.11 12.20
N HIS A 498 5.28 9.99 12.03
CA HIS A 498 4.82 10.56 10.75
C HIS A 498 3.87 11.73 11.03
N SER A 499 3.55 12.51 10.01
CA SER A 499 2.69 13.70 10.06
C SER A 499 1.20 13.44 10.28
N HIS A 500 0.78 12.18 10.31
CA HIS A 500 -0.64 11.78 10.26
C HIS A 500 -1.43 12.44 9.10
N ASN A 501 -0.77 12.80 8.01
CA ASN A 501 -1.40 13.31 6.80
C ASN A 501 -0.48 12.99 5.61
N GLN A 502 -0.90 12.06 4.77
CA GLN A 502 -0.13 11.59 3.62
C GLN A 502 0.41 12.71 2.74
N TRP A 503 -0.37 13.76 2.52
CA TRP A 503 0.02 14.86 1.64
C TRP A 503 1.13 15.71 2.27
N LEU A 504 1.02 15.98 3.58
CA LEU A 504 2.06 16.66 4.34
C LEU A 504 3.30 15.79 4.48
N GLU A 505 3.15 14.48 4.68
CA GLU A 505 4.27 13.54 4.73
C GLU A 505 5.07 13.56 3.44
N ILE A 506 4.40 13.44 2.28
CA ILE A 506 5.07 13.44 0.98
C ILE A 506 5.80 14.77 0.74
N ALA A 507 5.15 15.89 1.11
CA ALA A 507 5.77 17.21 1.01
C ALA A 507 6.98 17.34 1.94
N PHE A 508 6.93 16.77 3.14
CA PHE A 508 8.06 16.72 4.06
C PHE A 508 9.20 15.86 3.51
N GLU A 509 8.90 14.65 3.04
CA GLU A 509 9.88 13.68 2.59
C GLU A 509 10.58 14.14 1.31
N SER A 510 9.85 14.74 0.38
CA SER A 510 10.32 14.97 -0.99
C SER A 510 9.98 16.33 -1.60
N GLY A 511 9.37 17.23 -0.82
CA GLY A 511 9.04 18.58 -1.24
C GLY A 511 7.70 18.72 -1.95
N VAL A 512 7.24 19.97 -2.11
CA VAL A 512 5.95 20.31 -2.71
C VAL A 512 5.88 19.96 -4.19
N VAL A 513 7.01 19.94 -4.90
CA VAL A 513 7.07 19.53 -6.31
C VAL A 513 6.74 18.04 -6.45
N SER A 514 7.33 17.21 -5.59
CA SER A 514 7.05 15.78 -5.53
C SER A 514 5.61 15.51 -5.08
N ALA A 515 5.11 16.23 -4.07
CA ALA A 515 3.72 16.18 -3.67
C ALA A 515 2.76 16.55 -4.81
N GLY A 516 3.11 17.55 -5.63
CA GLY A 516 2.36 17.91 -6.83
C GLY A 516 2.34 16.81 -7.89
N ALA A 517 3.48 16.13 -8.13
CA ALA A 517 3.53 14.98 -9.03
C ALA A 517 2.67 13.81 -8.53
N PHE A 518 2.70 13.54 -7.23
CA PHE A 518 1.85 12.53 -6.61
C PHE A 518 0.35 12.91 -6.67
N PHE A 519 0.02 14.18 -6.45
CA PHE A 519 -1.35 14.69 -6.62
C PHE A 519 -1.85 14.51 -8.06
N ALA A 520 -1.01 14.83 -9.05
CA ALA A 520 -1.33 14.61 -10.45
C ALA A 520 -1.59 13.11 -10.73
N PHE A 521 -0.79 12.21 -10.18
CA PHE A 521 -1.02 10.76 -10.28
C PHE A 521 -2.40 10.34 -9.76
N VAL A 522 -2.76 10.78 -8.54
CA VAL A 522 -4.06 10.48 -7.93
C VAL A 522 -5.20 11.07 -8.76
N PHE A 523 -5.08 12.34 -9.17
CA PHE A 523 -6.08 13.03 -9.97
C PHE A 523 -6.33 12.34 -11.31
N PHE A 524 -5.28 12.00 -12.06
CA PHE A 524 -5.43 11.32 -13.34
C PHE A 524 -6.08 9.94 -13.18
N ARG A 525 -5.80 9.23 -12.08
CA ARG A 525 -6.46 7.94 -11.81
C ARG A 525 -7.95 8.08 -11.52
N ILE A 526 -8.34 9.07 -10.71
CA ILE A 526 -9.76 9.39 -10.47
C ILE A 526 -10.44 9.76 -11.79
N ALA A 527 -9.82 10.60 -12.61
CA ALA A 527 -10.35 11.00 -13.92
C ALA A 527 -10.56 9.80 -14.85
N VAL A 528 -9.58 8.88 -14.91
CA VAL A 528 -9.67 7.66 -15.70
C VAL A 528 -10.80 6.75 -15.22
N LEU A 529 -10.94 6.55 -13.92
CA LEU A 529 -12.03 5.77 -13.36
C LEU A 529 -13.39 6.40 -13.69
N GLY A 530 -13.49 7.74 -13.65
CA GLY A 530 -14.69 8.46 -14.08
C GLY A 530 -15.00 8.27 -15.57
N MET A 531 -14.01 8.28 -16.45
CA MET A 531 -14.18 7.99 -17.88
C MET A 531 -14.59 6.52 -18.11
N ALA A 532 -13.95 5.58 -17.43
CA ALA A 532 -14.29 4.16 -17.48
C ALA A 532 -15.71 3.91 -16.95
N LEU A 533 -16.17 4.66 -15.94
CA LEU A 533 -17.51 4.55 -15.40
C LEU A 533 -18.57 4.91 -16.44
N ARG A 534 -18.36 6.01 -17.18
CA ARG A 534 -19.24 6.43 -18.28
C ARG A 534 -19.25 5.44 -19.45
N ALA A 535 -18.13 4.76 -19.66
CA ALA A 535 -17.95 3.79 -20.74
C ALA A 535 -18.56 2.40 -20.45
N THR A 536 -19.03 2.13 -19.23
CA THR A 536 -19.39 0.79 -18.79
C THR A 536 -20.87 0.66 -18.39
N ARG A 537 -21.38 -0.57 -18.40
CA ARG A 537 -22.75 -0.94 -18.00
C ARG A 537 -22.73 -2.24 -17.20
N GLY A 538 -23.85 -2.57 -16.54
CA GLY A 538 -24.03 -3.84 -15.84
C GLY A 538 -23.02 -4.08 -14.72
N ALA A 539 -22.49 -5.31 -14.62
CA ALA A 539 -21.54 -5.68 -13.58
C ALA A 539 -20.23 -4.87 -13.62
N VAL A 540 -19.74 -4.56 -14.83
CA VAL A 540 -18.49 -3.79 -15.02
C VAL A 540 -18.65 -2.36 -14.50
N PHE A 541 -19.81 -1.75 -14.73
CA PHE A 541 -20.13 -0.42 -14.17
C PHE A 541 -20.02 -0.41 -12.65
N VAL A 542 -20.65 -1.39 -11.98
CA VAL A 542 -20.59 -1.49 -10.51
C VAL A 542 -19.15 -1.70 -10.04
N THR A 543 -18.37 -2.55 -10.70
CA THR A 543 -16.95 -2.75 -10.35
C THR A 543 -16.14 -1.46 -10.47
N VAL A 544 -16.29 -0.71 -11.57
CA VAL A 544 -15.57 0.56 -11.77
C VAL A 544 -16.01 1.60 -10.74
N LEU A 545 -17.32 1.70 -10.48
CA LEU A 545 -17.88 2.58 -9.46
C LEU A 545 -17.30 2.29 -8.07
N THR A 546 -17.16 1.02 -7.73
CA THR A 546 -16.57 0.60 -6.45
C THR A 546 -15.09 0.92 -6.34
N PHE A 547 -14.31 0.79 -7.42
CA PHE A 547 -12.92 1.24 -7.40
C PHE A 547 -12.80 2.77 -7.29
N LEU A 548 -13.69 3.53 -7.93
CA LEU A 548 -13.75 4.97 -7.77
C LEU A 548 -14.08 5.36 -6.32
N ALA A 549 -15.08 4.72 -5.72
CA ALA A 549 -15.43 4.92 -4.31
C ALA A 549 -14.29 4.58 -3.35
N LEU A 550 -13.59 3.45 -3.59
CA LEU A 550 -12.44 3.03 -2.79
C LEU A 550 -11.27 4.00 -2.94
N GLU A 551 -11.00 4.50 -4.14
CA GLU A 551 -9.95 5.49 -4.36
C GLU A 551 -10.21 6.75 -3.52
N LEU A 552 -11.43 7.29 -3.57
CA LEU A 552 -11.81 8.45 -2.75
C LEU A 552 -11.71 8.16 -1.26
N ALA A 553 -12.14 6.96 -0.82
CA ALA A 553 -12.01 6.53 0.57
C ALA A 553 -10.55 6.49 1.04
N ILE A 554 -9.62 5.99 0.22
CA ILE A 554 -8.19 5.97 0.50
C ILE A 554 -7.64 7.39 0.63
N GLN A 555 -8.02 8.31 -0.27
CA GLN A 555 -7.53 9.70 -0.23
C GLN A 555 -8.02 10.44 1.03
N ILE A 556 -9.27 10.23 1.42
CA ILE A 556 -9.84 10.80 2.65
C ILE A 556 -9.17 10.21 3.90
N TYR A 557 -8.95 8.89 3.93
CA TYR A 557 -8.17 8.25 4.99
C TYR A 557 -6.75 8.85 5.07
N GLY A 558 -6.13 9.09 3.91
CA GLY A 558 -4.83 9.72 3.75
C GLY A 558 -4.71 11.13 4.35
N LEU A 559 -5.82 11.84 4.57
CA LEU A 559 -5.81 13.13 5.28
C LEU A 559 -5.52 12.99 6.78
N THR A 560 -5.67 11.78 7.32
CA THR A 560 -5.56 11.50 8.77
C THR A 560 -4.50 10.46 9.11
N ASN A 561 -3.90 9.83 8.10
CA ASN A 561 -2.87 8.83 8.25
C ASN A 561 -2.01 8.72 6.96
N TYR A 562 -0.86 8.04 7.05
CA TYR A 562 0.03 7.84 5.90
C TYR A 562 -0.13 6.42 5.31
N THR A 563 -0.72 6.28 4.12
CA THR A 563 -0.98 4.95 3.53
C THR A 563 0.17 4.38 2.71
N LEU A 564 1.21 5.17 2.42
CA LEU A 564 2.35 4.73 1.61
C LEU A 564 3.50 4.14 2.44
N ARG A 565 3.26 3.90 3.74
CA ARG A 565 4.25 3.32 4.65
C ARG A 565 3.98 1.84 4.91
N ARG A 566 5.07 1.05 4.99
CA ARG A 566 5.06 -0.37 5.40
C ARG A 566 3.98 -1.18 4.65
N ASN A 567 3.22 -2.00 5.38
CA ASN A 567 2.21 -2.91 4.84
C ASN A 567 1.06 -2.19 4.12
N LEU A 568 0.68 -0.98 4.56
CA LEU A 568 -0.36 -0.17 3.92
C LEU A 568 0.03 0.22 2.49
N ALA A 569 1.31 0.44 2.24
CA ALA A 569 1.83 0.79 0.93
C ALA A 569 1.53 -0.34 -0.07
N TYR A 570 1.87 -1.57 0.27
CA TYR A 570 1.62 -2.73 -0.59
C TYR A 570 0.13 -2.89 -0.93
N TYR A 571 -0.76 -2.70 0.04
CA TYR A 571 -2.21 -2.73 -0.22
C TYR A 571 -2.65 -1.62 -1.15
N THR A 572 -2.21 -0.39 -0.88
CA THR A 572 -2.56 0.80 -1.66
C THR A 572 -2.11 0.62 -3.12
N TYR A 573 -0.85 0.25 -3.36
CA TYR A 573 -0.33 0.01 -4.70
C TYR A 573 -1.01 -1.17 -5.41
N ALA A 574 -1.34 -2.26 -4.70
CA ALA A 574 -2.07 -3.38 -5.30
C ALA A 574 -3.48 -2.97 -5.75
N ILE A 575 -4.20 -2.19 -4.93
CA ILE A 575 -5.50 -1.61 -5.27
C ILE A 575 -5.35 -0.70 -6.50
N TRP A 576 -4.30 0.11 -6.53
CA TRP A 576 -4.03 1.01 -7.64
C TRP A 576 -3.78 0.28 -8.95
N ILE A 577 -2.95 -0.77 -8.94
CA ILE A 577 -2.71 -1.64 -10.10
C ILE A 577 -4.03 -2.27 -10.57
N ALA A 578 -4.80 -2.85 -9.66
CA ALA A 578 -6.06 -3.53 -10.00
C ALA A 578 -7.07 -2.55 -10.63
N SER A 579 -7.26 -1.37 -10.02
CA SER A 579 -8.16 -0.34 -10.55
C SER A 579 -7.72 0.16 -11.93
N HIS A 580 -6.40 0.27 -12.16
CA HIS A 580 -5.84 0.70 -13.44
C HIS A 580 -6.10 -0.32 -14.55
N ILE A 581 -5.90 -1.61 -14.27
CA ILE A 581 -6.20 -2.71 -15.20
C ILE A 581 -7.70 -2.76 -15.52
N VAL A 582 -8.56 -2.59 -14.51
CA VAL A 582 -10.02 -2.58 -14.69
C VAL A 582 -10.44 -1.41 -15.57
N ALA A 583 -9.93 -0.21 -15.32
CA ALA A 583 -10.24 0.96 -16.13
C ALA A 583 -9.72 0.83 -17.56
N TRP A 584 -8.50 0.31 -17.74
CA TRP A 584 -7.95 0.02 -19.07
C TRP A 584 -8.81 -0.97 -19.85
N SER A 585 -9.22 -2.07 -19.22
CA SER A 585 -10.08 -3.09 -19.83
C SER A 585 -11.45 -2.52 -20.23
N ALA A 586 -12.06 -1.74 -19.33
CA ALA A 586 -13.34 -1.07 -19.57
C ALA A 586 -13.30 -0.14 -20.79
N LEU A 587 -12.26 0.70 -20.87
CA LEU A 587 -12.08 1.63 -21.99
C LEU A 587 -11.79 0.87 -23.29
N SER A 588 -10.90 -0.12 -23.26
CA SER A 588 -10.52 -0.89 -24.46
C SER A 588 -11.70 -1.69 -25.06
N GLN A 589 -12.63 -2.17 -24.23
CA GLN A 589 -13.83 -2.85 -24.72
C GLN A 589 -14.78 -1.92 -25.48
N ARG A 590 -14.89 -0.66 -25.05
CA ARG A 590 -15.71 0.35 -25.73
C ARG A 590 -15.16 0.67 -27.11
N GLU A 591 -13.83 0.77 -27.23
CA GLU A 591 -13.15 0.99 -28.52
C GLU A 591 -13.50 -0.10 -29.53
N LYS A 592 -13.37 -1.36 -29.12
CA LYS A 592 -13.64 -2.52 -29.98
C LYS A 592 -15.09 -2.56 -30.46
N ARG A 593 -16.05 -2.27 -29.57
CA ARG A 593 -17.46 -2.21 -29.96
C ARG A 593 -17.72 -1.09 -30.96
N ALA A 594 -17.10 0.07 -30.78
CA ALA A 594 -17.25 1.18 -31.72
C ALA A 594 -16.72 0.82 -33.12
N THR A 595 -15.57 0.13 -33.21
CA THR A 595 -15.01 -0.32 -34.48
C THR A 595 -15.82 -1.44 -35.14
N GLU A 596 -16.42 -2.35 -34.36
CA GLU A 596 -17.25 -3.45 -34.89
C GLU A 596 -18.62 -2.96 -35.40
N THR A 597 -19.13 -1.84 -34.86
CA THR A 597 -20.42 -1.27 -35.29
C THR A 597 -20.32 -0.39 -36.53
N GLN A 598 -19.12 -0.03 -36.99
CA GLN A 598 -18.98 0.73 -38.23
C GLN A 598 -19.20 -0.23 -39.42
N PRO A 599 -20.14 0.06 -40.34
CA PRO A 599 -20.31 -0.74 -41.54
C PRO A 599 -19.00 -0.73 -42.35
N PRO A 600 -18.65 -1.83 -43.04
CA PRO A 600 -17.46 -1.86 -43.88
C PRO A 600 -17.54 -0.71 -44.88
N ALA A 601 -16.45 0.06 -45.00
CA ALA A 601 -16.36 1.12 -46.01
C ALA A 601 -16.53 0.47 -47.39
N LEU A 602 -17.59 0.88 -48.10
CA LEU A 602 -17.91 0.45 -49.45
C LEU A 602 -16.94 1.05 -50.47
#